data_AF-A0A7W0PTW3-F1
#
_entry.id   AF-A0A7W0PTW3-F1
#
_cell.length_a   1.000
_cell.length_b   1.000
_cell.length_c   1.000
_cell.angle_alpha   90.00
_cell.angle_beta   90.00
_cell.angle_gamma   90.00
#
_symmetry.space_group_name_H-M   'P 1'
#
loop_
_entity.id
_entity.type
_entity.pdbx_description
1 polymer ?
#
loop_
_entity_poly.entity_id
_entity_poly.type
_entity_poly.pdbx_seq_one_letter_code
_entity_poly.pdbx_strand_id
1 'polypeptide(L)' 'ILQENFGDLLFETRIKKTVRYAEAPVKGSSVLRYDPTGPAAQAYRDLAKEVLDGAQAREHA' A
#
# COMPACT_ATOMS: atom_id res chain seq x y z
N ILE A 1 8.87 -7.37 15.27
CA ILE A 1 7.77 -8.36 15.23
C ILE A 1 7.38 -8.73 13.80
N LEU A 2 6.80 -7.84 12.98
CA LEU A 2 6.39 -8.19 11.61
C LEU A 2 7.58 -8.64 10.74
N GLN A 3 8.64 -7.83 10.66
CA GLN A 3 9.83 -8.19 9.86
C GLN A 3 10.55 -9.44 10.38
N GLU A 4 10.59 -9.63 11.69
CA GLU A 4 11.21 -10.82 12.32
C GLU A 4 10.42 -12.10 12.03
N ASN A 5 9.09 -12.02 11.95
CA ASN A 5 8.24 -13.19 11.77
C ASN A 5 7.94 -13.52 10.30
N PHE A 6 7.97 -12.52 9.42
CA PHE A 6 7.51 -12.66 8.04
C PHE A 6 8.58 -12.36 6.99
N GLY A 7 9.69 -11.70 7.36
CA GLY A 7 10.85 -11.48 6.48
C GLY A 7 10.48 -11.12 5.04
N ASP A 8 10.89 -11.97 4.11
CA ASP A 8 10.72 -11.82 2.66
C ASP A 8 9.27 -11.96 2.16
N LEU A 9 8.33 -12.35 3.04
CA LEU A 9 6.89 -12.34 2.75
C LEU A 9 6.29 -10.94 2.83
N LEU A 10 7.00 -9.98 3.42
CA LEU A 10 6.55 -8.59 3.47
C LEU A 10 6.88 -7.87 2.16
N PHE A 11 6.03 -6.91 1.82
CA PHE A 11 6.37 -5.89 0.83
C PHE A 11 7.31 -4.86 1.44
N GLU A 12 8.18 -4.29 0.61
CA GLU A 12 9.10 -3.22 1.02
C GLU A 12 8.35 -1.91 1.20
N THR A 13 7.33 -1.67 0.36
CA THR A 13 6.53 -0.46 0.44
C THR A 13 5.69 -0.40 1.72
N ARG A 14 5.85 0.68 2.48
CA ARG A 14 5.10 0.96 3.71
C ARG A 14 4.05 2.04 3.52
N ILE A 15 2.79 1.68 3.73
CA ILE A 15 1.67 2.63 3.70
C ILE A 15 1.49 3.27 5.07
N LYS A 16 1.86 4.55 5.19
CA LYS A 16 1.69 5.32 6.43
C LYS A 16 0.29 5.91 6.52
N LYS A 17 -0.26 5.98 7.74
CA LYS A 17 -1.52 6.68 8.00
C LYS A 17 -1.29 8.19 7.90
N THR A 18 -2.07 8.86 7.05
CA THR A 18 -2.10 10.32 6.93
C THR A 18 -3.50 10.84 7.19
N VAL A 19 -3.64 12.15 7.43
CA VAL A 19 -4.95 12.79 7.63
C VAL A 19 -5.86 12.54 6.42
N ARG A 20 -5.38 12.85 5.21
CA ARG A 20 -6.17 12.65 3.98
C ARG A 20 -6.49 11.18 3.71
N TYR A 21 -5.60 10.26 4.07
CA TYR A 21 -5.90 8.82 4.00
C TYR A 21 -7.05 8.41 4.93
N ALA A 22 -7.10 8.96 6.15
CA ALA A 22 -8.18 8.69 7.10
C ALA A 22 -9.51 9.34 6.68
N GLU A 23 -9.47 10.47 5.97
CA GLU A 23 -10.66 11.16 5.47
C GLU A 23 -11.28 10.51 4.23
N ALA A 24 -10.46 9.92 3.35
CA ALA A 24 -10.94 9.40 2.07
C ALA A 24 -12.11 8.38 2.19
N PRO A 25 -12.06 7.39 3.11
CA PRO A 25 -13.18 6.47 3.35
C PRO A 25 -14.46 7.16 3.82
N VAL A 26 -14.34 8.19 4.68
CA VAL A 26 -15.49 8.98 5.16
C VAL A 26 -16.19 9.71 4.01
N LYS A 27 -15.43 10.06 2.97
CA LYS A 27 -15.94 10.68 1.74
C LYS A 27 -16.34 9.67 0.66
N GLY A 28 -16.27 8.37 0.92
CA GLY A 28 -16.58 7.32 -0.05
C GLY A 28 -15.64 7.31 -1.26
N SER A 29 -14.40 7.79 -1.11
CA SER A 29 -13.42 7.87 -2.19
C SER A 29 -12.17 7.07 -1.85
N SER A 30 -11.55 6.45 -2.87
CA SER A 30 -10.18 5.94 -2.75
C SER A 30 -9.21 7.10 -2.48
N VAL A 31 -8.14 6.83 -1.73
CA VAL A 31 -7.05 7.80 -1.54
C VAL A 31 -6.38 8.20 -2.86
N LEU A 32 -6.35 7.29 -3.84
CA LEU A 32 -5.84 7.55 -5.19
C LEU A 32 -6.62 8.63 -5.92
N ARG A 33 -7.91 8.80 -5.58
CA ARG A 33 -8.80 9.82 -6.14
C ARG A 33 -8.91 11.05 -5.24
N TYR A 34 -8.94 10.86 -3.93
CA TYR A 34 -9.13 11.94 -2.95
C TYR A 34 -7.87 12.82 -2.80
N ASP A 35 -6.69 12.21 -2.83
CA ASP A 35 -5.41 12.91 -2.70
C ASP A 35 -4.39 12.31 -3.69
N PRO A 36 -4.58 12.50 -5.01
CA PRO A 36 -3.90 11.73 -6.06
C PRO A 36 -2.38 11.89 -6.07
N THR A 37 -1.88 13.04 -5.63
CA THR A 37 -0.44 13.38 -5.51
C THR A 37 0.07 13.27 -4.08
N GLY A 38 -0.77 12.80 -3.16
CA GLY A 38 -0.44 12.68 -1.75
C GLY A 38 0.47 11.49 -1.45
N PRO A 39 1.14 11.50 -0.29
CA PRO A 39 2.09 10.46 0.10
C PRO A 39 1.45 9.06 0.20
N ALA A 40 0.18 8.98 0.64
CA ALA A 40 -0.52 7.70 0.71
C ALA A 40 -0.88 7.17 -0.69
N ALA A 41 -1.32 8.03 -1.60
CA ALA A 41 -1.58 7.64 -2.98
C ALA A 41 -0.29 7.18 -3.69
N GLN A 42 0.82 7.87 -3.45
CA GLN A 42 2.12 7.47 -3.97
C GLN A 42 2.55 6.10 -3.43
N ALA A 43 2.43 5.86 -2.12
CA ALA A 43 2.74 4.57 -1.52
C ALA A 43 1.88 3.42 -2.10
N TYR A 44 0.59 3.64 -2.37
CA TYR A 44 -0.22 2.62 -3.04
C TYR A 44 0.22 2.35 -4.49
N ARG A 45 0.70 3.37 -5.21
CA ARG A 45 1.26 3.17 -6.56
C ARG A 45 2.56 2.38 -6.53
N ASP A 46 3.43 2.66 -5.56
CA ASP A 46 4.70 1.94 -5.44
C ASP A 46 4.47 0.49 -4.97
N LEU A 47 3.53 0.26 -4.06
CA LEU A 47 3.08 -1.09 -3.72
C LEU A 47 2.51 -1.83 -4.95
N ALA A 48 1.72 -1.16 -5.78
CA ALA A 48 1.19 -1.78 -6.99
C ALA A 48 2.31 -2.18 -7.97
N LYS A 49 3.39 -1.39 -8.07
CA LYS A 49 4.57 -1.78 -8.86
C LYS A 49 5.24 -3.02 -8.26
N GLU A 50 5.47 -3.05 -6.94
CA GLU A 50 6.06 -4.24 -6.27
C GLU A 50 5.23 -5.51 -6.52
N VAL A 51 3.90 -5.41 -6.53
CA VAL A 51 3.01 -6.53 -6.83
C VAL A 51 3.14 -6.99 -8.29
N LEU A 52 3.22 -6.04 -9.24
CA LEU A 52 3.33 -6.34 -10.67
C LEU A 52 4.73 -6.88 -11.05
N ASP A 53 5.77 -6.33 -10.44
CA ASP A 53 7.16 -6.74 -10.65
C ASP A 53 7.44 -8.10 -9.97
N GLY A 54 6.74 -8.39 -8.87
CA GLY A 54 6.83 -9.63 -8.10
C GLY A 54 5.88 -10.74 -8.54
N ALA A 55 5.37 -10.74 -9.78
CA ALA A 55 4.35 -11.65 -10.31
C ALA A 55 4.75 -13.14 -10.45
N GLN A 56 5.49 -13.69 -9.48
CA GLN A 56 5.27 -15.07 -9.05
C GLN A 56 4.17 -14.99 -7.99
N ALA A 57 2.93 -15.33 -8.35
CA ALA A 57 1.87 -15.52 -7.38
C ALA A 57 2.39 -16.46 -6.29
N ARG A 58 2.71 -15.92 -5.11
CA ARG A 58 3.23 -16.71 -4.01
C ARG A 58 2.11 -17.69 -3.65
N GLU A 59 2.34 -18.98 -3.92
CA GLU A 59 1.36 -20.07 -3.97
C GLU A 59 0.70 -20.42 -2.63
N HIS A 60 0.92 -19.61 -1.60
CA HIS A 60 0.45 -19.86 -0.24
C HIS A 60 -0.27 -18.62 0.30
N ALA A 61 -1.56 -18.56 0.04
CA ALA A 61 -2.54 -17.80 0.83
C ALA A 61 -3.80 -18.66 0.99
#